data_AF-A0A538C597-F1
#
_entry.id   AF-A0A538C597-F1
#
_cell.length_a   1.000
_cell.length_b   1.000
_cell.length_c   1.000
_cell.angle_alpha   90.00
_cell.angle_beta   90.00
_cell.angle_gamma   90.00
#
_symmetry.space_group_name_H-M   'P 1'
#
loop_
_entity.id
_entity.type
_entity.pdbx_description
1 polymer ?
#
loop_
_entity_poly.entity_id
_entity_poly.type
_entity_poly.pdbx_seq_one_letter_code
_entity_poly.pdbx_strand_id
1 'polypeptide(L)'
;MLHARAPGSSARRSIAACPALSSPPRVGQILAIGYSPSTPEGSLTKIDFVNAKPPCTIVITTVPATLAEALGSNGGDLDLARFKQVSHASSSRAARPAARTGATFNPGLSRGVSCTAGASAALKGSASIGVTPSLHAHFSIFGGLTSAEFLLTGTASASLSAELHASAGCDLKSTPVLAHPLRIATFVGTIGLIPVVVTLQGQLYVDATIDASADATSSLEASASIAGGVRYSKGRFSPVFSGPNTSFGFTPPMVSSDAGAAAHLEPALQALLYGVAGPQLSLTTGLDFKADTTSNPWWTLRSPLEIQGSLTAPTLDLKSGKLTLYGHIFRIADAGGPFSGPVPLAPRVVSGSFKATPSTLGPGGGQITLTANVENATTCELSATPATAGLPISTNCASGAASFLVSLPANGSESPRTYTFTLNVIGAPGTTPATATAMATVQGTASGGEHAFTVEKLQRIAETEAGYTTETLTGAIEQTVEYEIVVRNTGLAALRLSNFTDAMCDPGTIAGGRGEVPLASGEATTYACNHVLTCPGAYVNVATVTGTAPGEAPRTLPSNPVVVEVPGGPRPSCPEATGSSLQTFPRGVAEVRTIPRSSRRGATTSGAHLPAFAPNSRWWAEAQAR
;
A
#
# COMPACT_ATOMS: atom_id res chain seq x y z
N MET A 1 -31.85 -45.96 33.66
CA MET A 1 -33.24 -45.93 33.15
C MET A 1 -34.15 -46.53 34.22
N LEU A 2 -35.10 -45.77 34.75
CA LEU A 2 -36.17 -46.31 35.59
C LEU A 2 -37.29 -46.80 34.66
N HIS A 3 -37.38 -48.11 34.46
CA HIS A 3 -38.52 -48.70 33.77
C HIS A 3 -39.70 -48.83 34.73
N ALA A 4 -40.75 -48.05 34.49
CA ALA A 4 -42.05 -48.25 35.12
C ALA A 4 -42.79 -49.37 34.36
N ARG A 5 -43.17 -50.43 35.08
CA ARG A 5 -43.99 -51.52 34.54
C ARG A 5 -45.45 -51.26 34.93
N ALA A 6 -46.32 -51.05 33.96
CA ALA A 6 -47.76 -50.97 34.22
C ALA A 6 -48.31 -52.37 34.54
N PRO A 7 -49.09 -52.56 35.63
CA PRO A 7 -49.76 -53.84 35.86
C PRO A 7 -50.94 -54.00 34.89
N GLY A 8 -51.03 -55.20 34.30
CA GLY A 8 -52.07 -55.58 33.36
C GLY A 8 -53.48 -55.53 33.95
N SER A 9 -54.43 -55.14 33.12
CA SER A 9 -55.84 -54.97 33.46
C SER A 9 -56.54 -56.29 33.79
N SER A 10 -57.03 -56.42 35.02
CA SER A 10 -58.26 -57.17 35.28
C SER A 10 -59.10 -56.45 36.34
N ALA A 11 -60.41 -56.43 36.12
CA ALA A 11 -61.36 -55.54 36.76
C ALA A 11 -61.71 -55.97 38.19
N ARG A 12 -61.52 -55.06 39.16
CA ARG A 12 -62.42 -54.75 40.30
C ARG A 12 -61.71 -53.79 41.28
N ARG A 13 -62.36 -52.65 41.57
CA ARG A 13 -62.00 -51.63 42.60
C ARG A 13 -60.49 -51.47 42.86
N SER A 14 -59.82 -50.69 42.02
CA SER A 14 -58.49 -50.16 42.33
C SER A 14 -58.61 -48.67 42.67
N ILE A 15 -58.33 -48.32 43.93
CA ILE A 15 -57.73 -47.01 44.25
C ILE A 15 -56.61 -46.83 43.22
N ALA A 16 -56.56 -45.68 42.53
CA ALA A 16 -55.51 -45.39 41.56
C ALA A 16 -54.14 -45.55 42.24
N ALA A 17 -53.57 -46.75 42.13
CA ALA A 17 -52.31 -47.08 42.75
C ALA A 17 -51.26 -46.31 41.98
N CYS A 18 -50.52 -45.46 42.68
CA CYS A 18 -49.39 -44.77 42.10
C CYS A 18 -48.50 -45.79 41.39
N PRO A 19 -47.94 -45.47 40.21
CA PRO A 19 -46.98 -46.34 39.57
C PRO A 19 -45.83 -46.61 40.55
N ALA A 20 -45.73 -47.85 41.01
CA ALA A 20 -44.64 -48.28 41.87
C ALA A 20 -43.37 -48.30 41.03
N LEU A 21 -42.42 -47.42 41.34
CA LEU A 21 -41.07 -47.52 40.81
C LEU A 21 -40.51 -48.89 41.22
N SER A 22 -39.94 -49.62 40.28
CA SER A 22 -39.35 -50.95 40.51
C SER A 22 -38.24 -50.95 41.57
N SER A 23 -37.65 -49.78 41.83
CA SER A 23 -36.83 -49.51 43.01
C SER A 23 -37.11 -48.09 43.50
N PRO A 24 -37.58 -47.89 44.75
CA PRO A 24 -37.74 -46.55 45.29
C PRO A 24 -36.36 -45.90 45.51
N PRO A 25 -36.20 -44.60 45.22
CA PRO A 25 -34.95 -43.88 45.44
C PRO A 25 -34.58 -43.93 46.92
N ARG A 26 -33.31 -44.20 47.22
CA ARG A 26 -32.80 -44.25 48.60
C ARG A 26 -31.83 -43.11 48.86
N VAL A 27 -31.85 -42.57 50.08
CA VAL A 27 -30.80 -41.67 50.57
C VAL A 27 -29.44 -42.38 50.44
N GLY A 28 -28.44 -41.66 49.94
CA GLY A 28 -27.11 -42.18 49.63
C GLY A 28 -26.96 -42.81 48.24
N GLN A 29 -28.04 -43.02 47.48
CA GLN A 29 -27.96 -43.55 46.12
C GLN A 29 -27.36 -42.50 45.16
N ILE A 30 -26.47 -42.95 44.27
CA ILE A 30 -25.88 -42.11 43.23
C ILE A 30 -26.78 -42.12 41.98
N LEU A 31 -27.10 -40.93 41.48
CA LEU A 31 -27.81 -40.69 40.25
C LEU A 31 -26.83 -40.11 39.22
N ALA A 32 -26.52 -40.92 38.20
CA ALA A 32 -25.71 -40.52 37.06
C ALA A 32 -26.59 -40.36 35.81
N ILE A 33 -26.64 -39.15 35.28
CA ILE A 33 -27.36 -38.80 34.06
C ILE A 33 -26.33 -38.54 32.96
N GLY A 34 -26.44 -39.29 31.86
CA GLY A 34 -25.58 -39.10 30.69
C GLY A 34 -25.98 -37.89 29.85
N TYR A 35 -25.30 -37.74 28.72
CA TYR A 35 -25.61 -36.70 27.75
C TYR A 35 -27.01 -36.87 27.17
N SER A 36 -27.78 -35.78 27.14
CA SER A 36 -28.99 -35.64 26.33
C SER A 36 -29.14 -34.17 25.91
N PRO A 37 -29.97 -33.83 24.90
CA PRO A 37 -30.25 -32.43 24.55
C PRO A 37 -30.75 -31.59 25.75
N SER A 38 -31.44 -32.22 26.70
CA SER A 38 -31.94 -31.57 27.92
C SER A 38 -30.92 -31.57 29.06
N THR A 39 -29.89 -32.42 28.99
CA THR A 39 -28.80 -32.54 29.98
C THR A 39 -27.46 -32.60 29.25
N PRO A 40 -27.02 -31.50 28.59
CA PRO A 40 -25.86 -31.53 27.72
C PRO A 40 -24.53 -31.69 28.47
N GLU A 41 -24.50 -31.35 29.76
CA GLU A 41 -23.34 -31.60 30.65
C GLU A 41 -23.45 -32.95 31.38
N GLY A 42 -24.58 -33.66 31.24
CA GLY A 42 -24.92 -34.74 32.17
C GLY A 42 -25.11 -34.23 33.61
N SER A 43 -25.14 -35.15 34.56
CA SER A 43 -25.19 -34.82 35.99
C SER A 43 -24.74 -36.01 36.81
N LEU A 44 -23.96 -35.76 37.86
CA LEU A 44 -23.57 -36.76 38.84
C LEU A 44 -23.90 -36.25 40.25
N THR A 45 -24.91 -36.87 40.85
CA THR A 45 -25.44 -36.41 42.14
C THR A 45 -25.73 -37.58 43.07
N LYS A 46 -25.72 -37.31 44.38
CA LYS A 46 -26.09 -38.24 45.44
C LYS A 46 -27.41 -37.78 46.03
N ILE A 47 -28.33 -38.72 46.25
CA ILE A 47 -29.61 -38.43 46.89
C ILE A 47 -29.36 -38.15 48.37
N ASP A 48 -29.69 -36.93 48.80
CA ASP A 48 -29.53 -36.49 50.19
C ASP A 48 -30.85 -36.64 50.96
N PHE A 49 -31.97 -36.40 50.29
CA PHE A 49 -33.29 -36.47 50.91
C PHE A 49 -34.34 -36.99 49.93
N VAL A 50 -35.27 -37.82 50.43
CA VAL A 50 -36.41 -38.34 49.69
C VAL A 50 -37.67 -38.06 50.48
N ASN A 51 -38.62 -37.33 49.89
CA ASN A 51 -39.91 -37.04 50.48
C ASN A 51 -41.04 -37.46 49.54
N ALA A 52 -41.84 -38.42 49.96
CA ALA A 52 -43.03 -38.84 49.24
C ALA A 52 -44.24 -38.07 49.78
N LYS A 53 -44.80 -37.18 48.96
CA LYS A 53 -46.06 -36.47 49.25
C LYS A 53 -47.24 -37.16 48.55
N PRO A 54 -48.36 -37.40 49.24
CA PRO A 54 -49.60 -37.85 48.61
C PRO A 54 -50.12 -36.85 47.55
N PRO A 55 -50.81 -37.30 46.48
CA PRO A 55 -51.14 -38.69 46.20
C PRO A 55 -49.99 -39.46 45.57
N CYS A 56 -49.07 -38.89 44.76
CA CYS A 56 -48.00 -39.65 44.10
C CYS A 56 -46.73 -38.83 43.76
N THR A 57 -46.38 -37.79 44.54
CA THR A 57 -45.23 -36.93 44.22
C THR A 57 -44.02 -37.31 45.06
N ILE A 58 -42.96 -37.83 44.44
CA ILE A 58 -41.67 -38.05 45.11
C ILE A 58 -40.79 -36.84 44.81
N VAL A 59 -40.48 -36.07 45.85
CA VAL A 59 -39.50 -34.99 45.80
C VAL A 59 -38.17 -35.53 46.30
N ILE A 60 -37.12 -35.36 45.50
CA ILE A 60 -35.77 -35.81 45.82
C ILE A 60 -34.88 -34.58 45.86
N THR A 61 -34.14 -34.41 46.95
CA THR A 61 -33.06 -33.42 47.04
C THR A 61 -31.74 -34.14 46.81
N THR A 62 -30.87 -33.53 46.02
CA THR A 62 -29.60 -34.14 45.63
C THR A 62 -28.44 -33.19 45.90
N VAL A 63 -27.29 -33.74 46.24
CA VAL A 63 -26.01 -33.05 46.41
C VAL A 63 -25.01 -33.52 45.36
N PRO A 64 -23.97 -32.74 44.99
CA PRO A 64 -22.92 -33.20 44.08
C PRO A 64 -22.26 -34.50 44.59
N ALA A 65 -21.98 -35.43 43.70
CA ALA A 65 -21.26 -36.67 44.01
C ALA A 65 -19.94 -36.77 43.24
N THR A 66 -18.97 -37.48 43.80
CA THR A 66 -17.68 -37.72 43.14
C THR A 66 -17.73 -38.98 42.27
N LEU A 67 -16.91 -39.01 41.20
CA LEU A 67 -16.81 -40.18 40.34
C LEU A 67 -16.28 -41.42 41.09
N ALA A 68 -15.42 -41.22 42.10
CA ALA A 68 -14.92 -42.29 42.95
C ALA A 68 -16.03 -42.91 43.83
N GLU A 69 -16.90 -42.10 44.43
CA GLU A 69 -18.08 -42.58 45.17
C GLU A 69 -19.04 -43.36 44.25
N ALA A 70 -19.17 -42.91 43.00
CA ALA A 70 -20.06 -43.53 42.02
C ALA A 70 -19.55 -44.92 41.60
N LEU A 71 -18.23 -45.07 41.38
CA LEU A 71 -17.61 -46.32 40.96
C LEU A 71 -17.49 -47.36 42.09
N GLY A 72 -17.36 -46.91 43.34
CA GLY A 72 -17.20 -47.79 44.50
C GLY A 72 -16.02 -48.76 44.32
N SER A 73 -16.21 -50.02 44.69
CA SER A 73 -15.19 -51.08 44.59
C SER A 73 -15.01 -51.67 43.17
N ASN A 74 -15.78 -51.19 42.19
CA ASN A 74 -15.79 -51.79 40.85
C ASN A 74 -14.62 -51.32 39.98
N GLY A 75 -13.90 -50.26 40.41
CA GLY A 75 -12.81 -49.66 39.65
C GLY A 75 -13.23 -49.24 38.23
N GLY A 76 -12.24 -48.93 37.38
CA GLY A 76 -12.49 -48.71 35.96
C GLY A 76 -11.49 -47.76 35.30
N ASP A 77 -11.49 -47.77 33.97
CA ASP A 77 -10.69 -46.85 33.16
C ASP A 77 -11.56 -45.77 32.53
N LEU A 78 -11.18 -44.52 32.76
CA LEU A 78 -11.65 -43.39 31.99
C LEU A 78 -10.64 -43.14 30.87
N ASP A 79 -11.03 -43.37 29.62
CA ASP A 79 -10.18 -43.12 28.46
C ASP A 79 -10.96 -42.33 27.43
N LEU A 80 -10.59 -41.05 27.24
CA LEU A 80 -11.23 -40.19 26.24
C LEU A 80 -11.07 -40.71 24.81
N ALA A 81 -10.03 -41.49 24.51
CA ALA A 81 -9.88 -42.11 23.18
C ALA A 81 -10.96 -43.17 22.90
N ARG A 82 -11.57 -43.74 23.95
CA ARG A 82 -12.71 -44.67 23.85
C ARG A 82 -14.06 -43.96 23.86
N PHE A 83 -14.09 -42.67 24.19
CA PHE A 83 -15.32 -41.91 24.29
C PHE A 83 -15.74 -41.39 22.91
N LYS A 84 -17.05 -41.36 22.67
CA LYS A 84 -17.58 -40.80 21.42
C LYS A 84 -17.66 -39.29 21.57
N GLN A 85 -17.01 -38.57 20.65
CA GLN A 85 -17.23 -37.14 20.50
C GLN A 85 -18.64 -36.93 19.92
N VAL A 86 -19.46 -36.14 20.61
CA VAL A 86 -20.76 -35.71 20.09
C VAL A 86 -20.51 -34.50 19.19
N SER A 87 -20.85 -34.63 17.90
CA SER A 87 -20.75 -33.52 16.96
C SER A 87 -21.73 -32.42 17.36
N HIS A 88 -21.23 -31.30 17.88
CA HIS A 88 -22.03 -30.09 17.89
C HIS A 88 -22.03 -29.48 16.49
N ALA A 89 -23.20 -29.03 16.05
CA ALA A 89 -23.35 -28.10 14.95
C ALA A 89 -22.73 -26.76 15.35
N SER A 90 -21.40 -26.63 15.31
CA SER A 90 -20.77 -25.32 15.33
C SER A 90 -21.14 -24.60 14.04
N SER A 91 -21.72 -23.42 14.21
CA SER A 91 -22.05 -22.47 13.17
C SER A 91 -20.79 -21.96 12.48
N SER A 92 -20.30 -22.70 11.50
CA SER A 92 -19.56 -22.17 10.34
C SER A 92 -19.48 -23.26 9.29
N ARG A 93 -20.26 -23.10 8.21
CA ARG A 93 -20.13 -23.88 6.97
C ARG A 93 -18.70 -23.75 6.45
N ALA A 94 -17.92 -24.82 6.47
CA ALA A 94 -16.95 -25.15 5.42
C ALA A 94 -16.45 -26.61 5.56
N ALA A 95 -16.76 -27.39 4.52
CA ALA A 95 -16.11 -28.62 4.02
C ALA A 95 -15.97 -29.88 4.90
N ARG A 96 -16.52 -30.97 4.37
CA ARG A 96 -16.17 -32.39 4.63
C ARG A 96 -15.42 -32.92 3.40
N PRO A 97 -14.74 -34.09 3.41
CA PRO A 97 -14.44 -34.98 4.54
C PRO A 97 -12.98 -35.49 4.58
N ALA A 98 -12.44 -35.76 5.78
CA ALA A 98 -11.58 -36.92 6.03
C ALA A 98 -11.40 -37.11 7.54
N ALA A 99 -11.47 -38.35 7.99
CA ALA A 99 -11.32 -38.76 9.38
C ALA A 99 -9.94 -38.37 9.94
N ARG A 100 -9.90 -37.33 10.78
CA ARG A 100 -8.89 -37.13 11.83
C ARG A 100 -9.58 -36.51 13.05
N THR A 101 -9.26 -37.04 14.22
CA THR A 101 -9.69 -36.64 15.57
C THR A 101 -9.12 -35.29 16.00
N GLY A 102 -9.29 -34.26 15.15
CA GLY A 102 -8.85 -32.89 15.42
C GLY A 102 -10.02 -31.94 15.23
N ALA A 103 -10.45 -31.28 16.31
CA ALA A 103 -11.31 -30.12 16.19
C ALA A 103 -10.44 -28.95 15.67
N THR A 104 -10.47 -28.71 14.36
CA THR A 104 -9.79 -27.56 13.76
C THR A 104 -10.65 -26.31 13.99
N PHE A 105 -10.24 -25.44 14.89
CA PHE A 105 -10.87 -24.15 15.14
C PHE A 105 -10.12 -23.07 14.36
N ASN A 106 -10.84 -22.22 13.63
CA ASN A 106 -10.26 -21.18 12.77
C ASN A 106 -10.95 -19.83 13.02
N PRO A 107 -10.69 -19.16 14.16
CA PRO A 107 -11.17 -17.81 14.39
C PRO A 107 -10.41 -16.86 13.47
N GLY A 108 -11.00 -16.59 12.30
CA GLY A 108 -10.65 -15.40 11.52
C GLY A 108 -10.97 -14.18 12.36
N LEU A 109 -9.96 -13.63 13.06
CA LEU A 109 -10.13 -12.55 14.02
C LEU A 109 -9.75 -11.20 13.40
N SER A 110 -10.56 -10.71 12.48
CA SER A 110 -10.45 -9.34 12.00
C SER A 110 -11.17 -8.39 12.96
N ARG A 111 -10.56 -8.06 14.10
CA ARG A 111 -11.11 -7.04 15.00
C ARG A 111 -10.07 -5.93 15.20
N GLY A 112 -10.30 -4.81 14.53
CA GLY A 112 -9.50 -3.61 14.75
C GLY A 112 -9.66 -3.13 16.19
N VAL A 113 -8.54 -2.95 16.89
CA VAL A 113 -8.52 -2.37 18.23
C VAL A 113 -8.35 -0.86 18.07
N SER A 114 -9.44 -0.09 18.10
CA SER A 114 -9.36 1.37 18.12
C SER A 114 -9.10 1.85 19.55
N CYS A 115 -7.92 2.43 19.81
CA CYS A 115 -7.63 3.08 21.09
C CYS A 115 -8.18 4.51 21.08
N THR A 116 -8.96 4.90 22.10
CA THR A 116 -9.54 6.24 22.22
C THR A 116 -8.52 7.25 22.76
N ALA A 117 -7.43 7.43 22.01
CA ALA A 117 -6.45 8.50 22.19
C ALA A 117 -5.87 8.88 20.82
N GLY A 118 -6.72 9.15 19.82
CA GLY A 118 -6.32 9.67 18.50
C GLY A 118 -5.48 8.76 17.60
N ALA A 119 -4.93 7.66 18.12
CA ALA A 119 -4.14 6.68 17.39
C ALA A 119 -5.03 5.60 16.76
N SER A 120 -5.12 5.57 15.43
CA SER A 120 -5.76 4.47 14.71
C SER A 120 -4.77 3.32 14.54
N ALA A 121 -4.56 2.54 15.60
CA ALA A 121 -3.85 1.27 15.48
C ALA A 121 -4.80 0.21 14.90
N ALA A 122 -4.48 -0.36 13.74
CA ALA A 122 -5.27 -1.42 13.13
C ALA A 122 -4.52 -2.75 13.27
N LEU A 123 -4.89 -3.54 14.27
CA LEU A 123 -4.48 -4.94 14.37
C LEU A 123 -5.44 -5.81 13.57
N LYS A 124 -4.93 -6.44 12.51
CA LYS A 124 -5.66 -7.43 11.73
C LYS A 124 -4.93 -8.76 11.87
N GLY A 125 -5.64 -9.80 12.29
CA GLY A 125 -5.05 -11.12 12.42
C GLY A 125 -6.02 -12.25 12.11
N SER A 126 -5.49 -13.44 11.93
CA SER A 126 -6.26 -14.66 12.02
C SER A 126 -5.49 -15.65 12.88
N ALA A 127 -6.21 -16.39 13.70
CA ALA A 127 -5.63 -17.47 14.48
C ALA A 127 -6.37 -18.75 14.13
N SER A 128 -5.65 -19.87 14.07
CA SER A 128 -6.25 -21.20 14.05
C SER A 128 -5.65 -22.01 15.19
N ILE A 129 -6.51 -22.71 15.92
CA ILE A 129 -6.12 -23.47 17.10
C ILE A 129 -6.73 -24.87 16.93
N GLY A 130 -5.88 -25.88 16.84
CA GLY A 130 -6.28 -27.28 16.93
C GLY A 130 -6.03 -27.77 18.34
N VAL A 131 -7.00 -28.47 18.93
CA VAL A 131 -6.81 -29.08 20.25
C VAL A 131 -7.29 -30.52 20.19
N THR A 132 -6.41 -31.44 20.58
CA THR A 132 -6.74 -32.84 20.77
C THR A 132 -6.47 -33.20 22.23
N PRO A 133 -7.52 -33.31 23.06
CA PRO A 133 -7.40 -33.79 24.43
C PRO A 133 -7.19 -35.31 24.44
N SER A 134 -6.42 -35.76 25.41
CA SER A 134 -6.38 -37.15 25.83
C SER A 134 -6.42 -37.17 27.35
N LEU A 135 -7.23 -38.05 27.90
CA LEU A 135 -7.37 -38.24 29.32
C LEU A 135 -7.45 -39.74 29.54
N HIS A 136 -6.54 -40.23 30.36
CA HIS A 136 -6.50 -41.60 30.83
C HIS A 136 -6.53 -41.54 32.35
N ALA A 137 -7.54 -42.11 32.99
CA ALA A 137 -7.57 -42.22 34.45
C ALA A 137 -7.92 -43.65 34.84
N HIS A 138 -7.14 -44.18 35.77
CA HIS A 138 -7.29 -45.53 36.28
C HIS A 138 -7.76 -45.47 37.73
N PHE A 139 -8.87 -46.15 38.01
CA PHE A 139 -9.46 -46.27 39.33
C PHE A 139 -9.33 -47.71 39.83
N SER A 140 -8.74 -47.88 41.01
CA SER A 140 -8.54 -49.21 41.61
C SER A 140 -9.85 -49.76 42.18
N ILE A 141 -9.96 -51.10 42.18
CA ILE A 141 -11.01 -51.83 42.90
C ILE A 141 -10.95 -51.66 44.42
N PHE A 142 -9.80 -51.24 44.97
CA PHE A 142 -9.63 -50.94 46.40
C PHE A 142 -10.01 -49.49 46.77
N GLY A 143 -10.59 -48.75 45.81
CA GLY A 143 -11.04 -47.38 45.98
C GLY A 143 -9.98 -46.36 45.61
N GLY A 144 -10.42 -45.30 44.93
CA GLY A 144 -9.60 -44.13 44.62
C GLY A 144 -8.83 -44.17 43.31
N LEU A 145 -8.31 -43.00 42.94
CA LEU A 145 -7.54 -42.75 41.72
C LEU A 145 -6.09 -43.17 41.93
N THR A 146 -5.59 -44.12 41.14
CA THR A 146 -4.21 -44.62 41.25
C THR A 146 -3.26 -43.90 40.29
N SER A 147 -3.72 -43.64 39.08
CA SER A 147 -3.02 -42.82 38.09
C SER A 147 -4.02 -42.07 37.23
N ALA A 148 -3.67 -40.83 36.88
CA ALA A 148 -4.38 -40.09 35.85
C ALA A 148 -3.35 -39.40 34.97
N GLU A 149 -3.61 -39.34 33.68
CA GLU A 149 -2.84 -38.59 32.72
C GLU A 149 -3.82 -37.78 31.91
N PHE A 150 -3.66 -36.46 31.96
CA PHE A 150 -4.36 -35.55 31.10
C PHE A 150 -3.34 -34.90 30.20
N LEU A 151 -3.39 -35.19 28.90
CA LEU A 151 -2.47 -34.65 27.92
C LEU A 151 -3.28 -33.90 26.86
N LEU A 152 -3.00 -32.62 26.72
CA LEU A 152 -3.59 -31.73 25.75
C LEU A 152 -2.56 -31.47 24.67
N THR A 153 -2.83 -31.94 23.46
CA THR A 153 -2.03 -31.55 22.29
C THR A 153 -2.71 -30.36 21.63
N GLY A 154 -1.99 -29.26 21.52
CA GLY A 154 -2.43 -28.02 20.91
C GLY A 154 -1.59 -27.73 19.68
N THR A 155 -2.22 -27.42 18.55
CA THR A 155 -1.56 -26.76 17.44
C THR A 155 -2.11 -25.35 17.33
N ALA A 156 -1.25 -24.38 17.10
CA ALA A 156 -1.65 -23.00 16.92
C ALA A 156 -0.92 -22.43 15.70
N SER A 157 -1.64 -21.76 14.82
CA SER A 157 -1.03 -20.88 13.83
C SER A 157 -1.71 -19.53 13.89
N ALA A 158 -0.92 -18.48 13.71
CA ALA A 158 -1.40 -17.11 13.74
C ALA A 158 -0.72 -16.32 12.62
N SER A 159 -1.51 -15.51 11.92
CA SER A 159 -1.00 -14.44 11.08
C SER A 159 -1.44 -13.12 11.68
N LEU A 160 -0.50 -12.18 11.79
CA LEU A 160 -0.75 -10.87 12.35
C LEU A 160 -0.15 -9.82 11.44
N SER A 161 -0.95 -8.82 11.11
CA SER A 161 -0.52 -7.59 10.43
C SER A 161 -0.88 -6.42 11.33
N ALA A 162 0.11 -5.57 11.59
CA ALA A 162 -0.06 -4.38 12.39
C ALA A 162 0.33 -3.15 11.55
N GLU A 163 -0.60 -2.21 11.46
CA GLU A 163 -0.35 -0.83 11.02
C GLU A 163 -0.45 0.05 12.27
N LEU A 164 0.70 0.59 12.70
CA LEU A 164 0.79 1.46 13.87
C LEU A 164 0.95 2.90 13.41
N HIS A 165 -0.02 3.72 13.79
CA HIS A 165 0.00 5.16 13.70
C HIS A 165 -0.36 5.71 15.08
N ALA A 166 0.63 5.80 15.97
CA ALA A 166 0.42 6.20 17.36
C ALA A 166 0.96 7.61 17.62
N SER A 167 0.05 8.54 17.89
CA SER A 167 0.34 9.88 18.45
C SER A 167 0.14 9.95 19.96
N ALA A 168 -0.41 8.89 20.58
CA ALA A 168 -0.58 8.74 22.03
C ALA A 168 -0.50 7.26 22.42
N GLY A 169 -0.03 6.98 23.64
CA GLY A 169 0.13 5.62 24.13
C GLY A 169 -1.20 4.88 24.31
N CYS A 170 -1.19 3.56 24.15
CA CYS A 170 -2.37 2.71 24.34
C CYS A 170 -2.04 1.51 25.24
N ASP A 171 -2.95 1.19 26.16
CA ASP A 171 -2.85 0.01 27.04
C ASP A 171 -4.21 -0.69 27.06
N LEU A 172 -4.34 -1.71 26.21
CA LEU A 172 -5.45 -2.64 26.19
C LEU A 172 -5.15 -3.75 27.20
N LYS A 173 -5.84 -3.70 28.34
CA LYS A 173 -5.84 -4.81 29.30
C LYS A 173 -6.45 -6.07 28.69
N SER A 174 -6.02 -7.23 29.20
CA SER A 174 -6.51 -8.56 28.83
C SER A 174 -8.04 -8.57 28.70
N THR A 175 -8.52 -8.53 27.46
CA THR A 175 -9.93 -8.39 27.11
C THR A 175 -10.41 -9.69 26.46
N PRO A 176 -11.56 -10.24 26.91
CA PRO A 176 -12.14 -11.42 26.29
C PRO A 176 -12.66 -11.08 24.88
N VAL A 177 -12.27 -11.90 23.91
CA VAL A 177 -12.63 -11.71 22.50
C VAL A 177 -14.00 -12.31 22.19
N LEU A 178 -14.35 -13.44 22.83
CA LEU A 178 -15.65 -14.09 22.68
C LEU A 178 -16.59 -13.62 23.80
N ALA A 179 -17.83 -13.32 23.43
CA ALA A 179 -18.86 -12.87 24.38
C ALA A 179 -19.15 -13.92 25.48
N HIS A 180 -19.02 -15.21 25.16
CA HIS A 180 -19.16 -16.32 26.08
C HIS A 180 -18.10 -17.39 25.77
N PRO A 181 -17.65 -18.18 26.76
CA PRO A 181 -16.79 -19.34 26.51
C PRO A 181 -17.43 -20.28 25.48
N LEU A 182 -16.70 -20.56 24.41
CA LEU A 182 -17.17 -21.41 23.33
C LEU A 182 -17.06 -22.88 23.75
N ARG A 183 -18.13 -23.65 23.55
CA ARG A 183 -18.09 -25.10 23.74
C ARG A 183 -17.46 -25.77 22.52
N ILE A 184 -16.21 -26.23 22.66
CA ILE A 184 -15.41 -26.78 21.55
C ILE A 184 -15.84 -28.21 21.21
N ALA A 185 -15.97 -29.06 22.23
CA ALA A 185 -16.30 -30.48 22.05
C ALA A 185 -16.93 -31.05 23.32
N THR A 186 -17.80 -32.05 23.16
CA THR A 186 -18.32 -32.85 24.27
C THR A 186 -18.04 -34.32 24.00
N PHE A 187 -17.37 -34.97 24.93
CA PHE A 187 -17.04 -36.39 24.89
C PHE A 187 -17.97 -37.14 25.83
N VAL A 188 -18.56 -38.21 25.32
CA VAL A 188 -19.52 -39.03 26.06
C VAL A 188 -19.08 -40.48 26.01
N GLY A 189 -19.03 -41.11 27.17
CA GLY A 189 -18.68 -42.52 27.30
C GLY A 189 -19.16 -43.07 28.64
N THR A 190 -18.70 -44.27 28.96
CA THR A 190 -19.08 -44.97 30.19
C THR A 190 -17.83 -45.51 30.89
N ILE A 191 -17.75 -45.35 32.21
CA ILE A 191 -16.81 -46.10 33.04
C ILE A 191 -17.62 -47.14 33.80
N GLY A 192 -17.38 -48.43 33.51
CA GLY A 192 -18.28 -49.48 33.98
C GLY A 192 -19.72 -49.21 33.51
N LEU A 193 -20.65 -49.01 34.45
CA LEU A 193 -22.06 -48.70 34.18
C LEU A 193 -22.41 -47.20 34.27
N ILE A 194 -21.42 -46.34 34.54
CA ILE A 194 -21.64 -44.93 34.87
C ILE A 194 -21.41 -44.07 33.62
N PRO A 195 -22.41 -43.34 33.11
CA PRO A 195 -22.25 -42.46 31.96
C PRO A 195 -21.46 -41.22 32.36
N VAL A 196 -20.37 -40.93 31.66
CA VAL A 196 -19.47 -39.80 31.90
C VAL A 196 -19.51 -38.83 30.72
N VAL A 197 -19.61 -37.55 31.04
CA VAL A 197 -19.62 -36.44 30.07
C VAL A 197 -18.47 -35.49 30.39
N VAL A 198 -17.63 -35.22 29.40
CA VAL A 198 -16.54 -34.25 29.48
C VAL A 198 -16.75 -33.19 28.43
N THR A 199 -16.86 -31.94 28.87
CA THR A 199 -17.08 -30.79 27.98
C THR A 199 -15.82 -29.94 27.93
N LEU A 200 -15.34 -29.67 26.72
CA LEU A 200 -14.27 -28.71 26.48
C LEU A 200 -14.86 -27.34 26.18
N GLN A 201 -14.40 -26.34 26.92
CA GLN A 201 -14.70 -24.93 26.70
C GLN A 201 -13.43 -24.17 26.35
N GLY A 202 -13.55 -23.17 25.48
CA GLY A 202 -12.46 -22.29 25.08
C GLY A 202 -12.85 -20.82 25.20
N GLN A 203 -11.92 -20.01 25.68
CA GLN A 203 -12.01 -18.56 25.65
C GLN A 203 -10.71 -18.01 25.06
N LEU A 204 -10.78 -16.84 24.43
CA LEU A 204 -9.62 -16.15 23.87
C LEU A 204 -9.52 -14.76 24.49
N TYR A 205 -8.36 -14.44 25.03
CA TYR A 205 -8.03 -13.11 25.55
C TYR A 205 -6.99 -12.44 24.65
N VAL A 206 -7.08 -11.13 24.53
CA VAL A 206 -6.10 -10.27 23.85
C VAL A 206 -5.71 -9.15 24.80
N ASP A 207 -4.42 -8.87 24.89
CA ASP A 207 -3.90 -7.64 25.46
C ASP A 207 -2.90 -7.00 24.50
N ALA A 208 -2.78 -5.68 24.58
CA ALA A 208 -1.84 -4.93 23.74
C ALA A 208 -1.40 -3.66 24.46
N THR A 209 -0.13 -3.29 24.30
CA THR A 209 0.45 -2.06 24.83
C THR A 209 1.28 -1.37 23.75
N ILE A 210 1.18 -0.05 23.65
CA ILE A 210 1.84 0.76 22.63
C ILE A 210 2.33 2.05 23.28
N ASP A 211 3.59 2.40 23.06
CA ASP A 211 4.18 3.67 23.47
C ASP A 211 3.80 4.81 22.51
N ALA A 212 3.78 6.05 23.01
CA ALA A 212 3.11 7.20 22.37
C ALA A 212 3.73 7.74 21.06
N SER A 213 4.85 7.19 20.59
CA SER A 213 5.65 7.72 19.46
C SER A 213 6.00 6.66 18.40
N ALA A 214 5.08 5.75 18.11
CA ALA A 214 5.35 4.62 17.22
C ALA A 214 4.60 4.73 15.88
N ASP A 215 5.33 5.12 14.83
CA ASP A 215 4.97 4.79 13.45
C ASP A 215 5.76 3.55 13.05
N ALA A 216 5.08 2.42 12.91
CA ALA A 216 5.70 1.17 12.51
C ALA A 216 4.69 0.28 11.77
N THR A 217 5.15 -0.30 10.68
CA THR A 217 4.39 -1.31 9.94
C THR A 217 5.14 -2.63 10.03
N SER A 218 4.41 -3.70 10.33
CA SER A 218 5.00 -5.01 10.50
C SER A 218 4.01 -6.12 10.20
N SER A 219 4.51 -7.19 9.58
CA SER A 219 3.76 -8.43 9.34
C SER A 219 4.49 -9.62 9.92
N LEU A 220 3.73 -10.56 10.49
CA LEU A 220 4.21 -11.79 11.11
C LEU A 220 3.34 -12.97 10.71
N GLU A 221 3.99 -14.07 10.40
CA GLU A 221 3.39 -15.40 10.31
C GLU A 221 4.05 -16.33 11.34
N ALA A 222 3.26 -16.97 12.18
CA ALA A 222 3.75 -17.87 13.22
C ALA A 222 3.00 -19.20 13.21
N SER A 223 3.72 -20.30 13.37
CA SER A 223 3.14 -21.61 13.61
C SER A 223 3.85 -22.29 14.79
N ALA A 224 3.08 -22.95 15.65
CA ALA A 224 3.56 -23.67 16.81
C ALA A 224 2.71 -24.94 17.04
N SER A 225 3.34 -26.02 17.44
CA SER A 225 2.66 -27.25 17.85
C SER A 225 3.21 -27.71 19.18
N ILE A 226 2.36 -27.92 20.19
CA ILE A 226 2.74 -28.17 21.57
C ILE A 226 1.94 -29.33 22.16
N ALA A 227 2.58 -30.15 22.98
CA ALA A 227 1.89 -31.15 23.79
C ALA A 227 2.21 -30.90 25.26
N GLY A 228 1.18 -30.59 26.03
CA GLY A 228 1.30 -30.30 27.46
C GLY A 228 0.26 -31.08 28.26
N GLY A 229 0.64 -31.56 29.42
CA GLY A 229 -0.22 -32.37 30.25
C GLY A 229 0.28 -32.52 31.67
N VAL A 230 -0.53 -33.18 32.47
CA VAL A 230 -0.23 -33.51 33.85
C VAL A 230 -0.44 -35.00 34.02
N ARG A 231 0.57 -35.66 34.56
CA ARG A 231 0.50 -37.05 35.00
C ARG A 231 0.48 -37.09 36.51
N TYR A 232 -0.50 -37.78 37.05
CA TYR A 232 -0.64 -38.12 38.44
C TYR A 232 -0.30 -39.60 38.61
N SER A 233 0.60 -39.90 39.55
CA SER A 233 0.93 -41.26 39.93
C SER A 233 1.24 -41.33 41.42
N LYS A 234 0.51 -42.18 42.15
CA LYS A 234 0.78 -42.49 43.57
C LYS A 234 0.96 -41.25 44.45
N GLY A 235 0.02 -40.31 44.37
CA GLY A 235 0.01 -39.11 45.22
C GLY A 235 0.91 -37.96 44.74
N ARG A 236 1.63 -38.10 43.62
CA ARG A 236 2.46 -37.04 43.05
C ARG A 236 1.98 -36.62 41.66
N PHE A 237 2.02 -35.32 41.41
CA PHE A 237 1.82 -34.74 40.09
C PHE A 237 3.18 -34.49 39.43
N SER A 238 3.29 -34.88 38.18
CA SER A 238 4.44 -34.63 37.31
C SER A 238 3.95 -34.02 36.00
N PRO A 239 4.53 -32.92 35.52
CA PRO A 239 4.19 -32.38 34.22
C PRO A 239 4.63 -33.36 33.11
N VAL A 240 3.81 -33.51 32.08
CA VAL A 240 4.17 -34.20 30.85
C VAL A 240 4.22 -33.15 29.75
N PHE A 241 5.38 -32.98 29.16
CA PHE A 241 5.59 -31.94 28.16
C PHE A 241 6.40 -32.50 27.00
N SER A 242 6.00 -32.16 25.78
CA SER A 242 6.83 -32.34 24.60
C SER A 242 6.86 -31.02 23.85
N GLY A 243 8.10 -30.58 23.59
CA GLY A 243 8.44 -29.21 23.21
C GLY A 243 7.70 -28.70 21.98
N PRO A 244 7.60 -27.38 21.84
CA PRO A 244 6.97 -26.81 20.67
C PRO A 244 7.86 -26.98 19.45
N ASN A 245 7.32 -27.50 18.35
CA ASN A 245 7.93 -27.26 17.03
C ASN A 245 7.37 -25.95 16.51
N THR A 246 8.22 -24.93 16.39
CA THR A 246 7.84 -23.56 16.01
C THR A 246 8.50 -23.11 14.72
N SER A 247 7.76 -22.39 13.89
CA SER A 247 8.30 -21.64 12.75
C SER A 247 7.76 -20.21 12.77
N PHE A 248 8.63 -19.24 12.55
CA PHE A 248 8.28 -17.83 12.50
C PHE A 248 8.76 -17.22 11.19
N GLY A 249 7.91 -16.45 10.52
CA GLY A 249 8.20 -15.62 9.36
C GLY A 249 7.87 -14.16 9.65
N PHE A 250 8.77 -13.25 9.32
CA PHE A 250 8.67 -11.84 9.72
C PHE A 250 9.25 -10.91 8.68
N THR A 251 8.64 -9.72 8.51
CA THR A 251 9.20 -8.62 7.70
C THR A 251 9.75 -7.52 8.61
N PRO A 252 11.05 -7.14 8.50
CA PRO A 252 11.66 -6.12 9.35
C PRO A 252 10.88 -4.79 9.38
N PRO A 253 10.69 -4.16 10.57
CA PRO A 253 9.99 -2.90 10.68
C PRO A 253 10.96 -1.73 10.43
N MET A 254 10.46 -0.62 9.89
CA MET A 254 11.22 0.63 9.79
C MET A 254 10.93 1.49 11.01
N VAL A 255 11.87 1.58 11.96
CA VAL A 255 11.74 2.37 13.19
C VAL A 255 12.89 3.37 13.28
N SER A 256 12.63 4.59 13.76
CA SER A 256 13.63 5.69 13.80
C SER A 256 13.77 6.38 15.16
N SER A 257 13.09 5.87 16.19
CA SER A 257 13.08 6.40 17.57
C SER A 257 12.90 5.28 18.60
N ASP A 258 12.97 5.62 19.89
CA ASP A 258 12.52 4.72 20.95
C ASP A 258 11.03 4.40 20.75
N ALA A 259 10.69 3.12 20.84
CA ALA A 259 9.32 2.66 20.65
C ALA A 259 9.13 1.27 21.27
N GLY A 260 8.09 1.11 22.08
CA GLY A 260 7.63 -0.18 22.57
C GLY A 260 6.24 -0.49 22.02
N ALA A 261 6.08 -1.73 21.58
CA ALA A 261 4.78 -2.26 21.23
C ALA A 261 4.75 -3.75 21.59
N ALA A 262 3.79 -4.13 22.42
CA ALA A 262 3.53 -5.52 22.73
C ALA A 262 2.09 -5.89 22.42
N ALA A 263 1.87 -7.08 21.89
CA ALA A 263 0.54 -7.62 21.65
C ALA A 263 0.57 -9.12 21.94
N HIS A 264 -0.31 -9.56 22.83
CA HIS A 264 -0.40 -10.95 23.25
C HIS A 264 -1.79 -11.51 23.01
N LEU A 265 -1.79 -12.81 22.75
CA LEU A 265 -2.96 -13.66 22.61
C LEU A 265 -2.85 -14.75 23.67
N GLU A 266 -3.91 -14.89 24.47
CA GLU A 266 -4.02 -15.94 25.47
C GLU A 266 -5.29 -16.78 25.21
N PRO A 267 -5.22 -17.81 24.35
CA PRO A 267 -6.21 -18.87 24.34
C PRO A 267 -6.18 -19.66 25.65
N ALA A 268 -7.35 -19.76 26.29
CA ALA A 268 -7.60 -20.52 27.50
C ALA A 268 -8.59 -21.65 27.22
N LEU A 269 -8.22 -22.87 27.58
CA LEU A 269 -8.99 -24.10 27.38
C LEU A 269 -9.31 -24.72 28.73
N GLN A 270 -10.57 -25.05 28.95
CA GLN A 270 -11.03 -25.69 30.17
C GLN A 270 -11.74 -27.00 29.85
N ALA A 271 -11.32 -28.08 30.50
CA ALA A 271 -12.00 -29.36 30.43
C ALA A 271 -12.86 -29.54 31.68
N LEU A 272 -14.17 -29.64 31.52
CA LEU A 272 -15.12 -29.77 32.61
C LEU A 272 -15.71 -31.18 32.64
N LEU A 273 -15.55 -31.88 33.76
CA LEU A 273 -16.24 -33.12 34.06
C LEU A 273 -17.65 -32.79 34.58
N TYR A 274 -18.68 -33.27 33.88
CA TYR A 274 -20.09 -32.94 34.09
C TYR A 274 -20.40 -31.42 34.15
N GLY A 275 -19.61 -30.58 33.49
CA GLY A 275 -19.75 -29.13 33.56
C GLY A 275 -19.33 -28.50 34.89
N VAL A 276 -18.79 -29.28 35.83
CA VAL A 276 -18.55 -28.85 37.21
C VAL A 276 -17.09 -28.53 37.50
N ALA A 277 -16.17 -29.44 37.16
CA ALA A 277 -14.78 -29.33 37.61
C ALA A 277 -13.79 -29.87 36.59
N GLY A 278 -12.62 -29.24 36.49
CA GLY A 278 -11.49 -29.82 35.78
C GLY A 278 -10.40 -28.83 35.41
N PRO A 279 -9.37 -29.30 34.68
CA PRO A 279 -8.16 -28.53 34.42
C PRO A 279 -8.43 -27.43 33.40
N GLN A 280 -7.73 -26.31 33.60
CA GLN A 280 -7.63 -25.22 32.67
C GLN A 280 -6.17 -25.06 32.23
N LEU A 281 -5.98 -24.96 30.92
CA LEU A 281 -4.70 -24.66 30.30
C LEU A 281 -4.83 -23.31 29.59
N SER A 282 -3.91 -22.39 29.84
CA SER A 282 -3.76 -21.21 29.00
C SER A 282 -2.40 -21.21 28.33
N LEU A 283 -2.38 -20.71 27.10
CA LEU A 283 -1.19 -20.53 26.28
C LEU A 283 -1.11 -19.05 25.96
N THR A 284 -0.15 -18.34 26.54
CA THR A 284 0.12 -16.95 26.22
C THR A 284 1.22 -16.89 25.19
N THR A 285 0.94 -16.25 24.05
CA THR A 285 1.93 -16.00 23.02
C THR A 285 1.72 -14.64 22.41
N GLY A 286 2.78 -14.00 21.93
CA GLY A 286 2.63 -12.70 21.30
C GLY A 286 3.90 -12.16 20.69
N LEU A 287 3.89 -10.87 20.45
CA LEU A 287 5.05 -10.10 20.06
C LEU A 287 5.34 -9.06 21.12
N ASP A 288 6.61 -8.93 21.44
CA ASP A 288 7.18 -7.85 22.24
C ASP A 288 8.26 -7.19 21.38
N PHE A 289 7.91 -6.05 20.81
CA PHE A 289 8.83 -5.18 20.10
C PHE A 289 9.30 -4.08 21.04
N LYS A 290 10.61 -3.97 21.17
CA LYS A 290 11.26 -2.92 21.94
C LYS A 290 12.39 -2.32 21.14
N ALA A 291 12.27 -1.06 20.79
CA ALA A 291 13.32 -0.20 20.26
C ALA A 291 13.76 0.79 21.32
N ASP A 292 15.06 0.81 21.58
CA ASP A 292 15.77 1.72 22.45
C ASP A 292 17.07 2.11 21.75
N THR A 293 17.14 3.35 21.32
CA THR A 293 18.25 3.94 20.57
C THR A 293 19.56 3.97 21.37
N THR A 294 19.49 3.80 22.69
CA THR A 294 20.66 3.70 23.58
C THR A 294 21.15 2.27 23.79
N SER A 295 20.34 1.28 23.39
CA SER A 295 20.64 -0.15 23.57
C SER A 295 21.42 -0.73 22.38
N ASN A 296 22.11 -1.86 22.61
CA ASN A 296 22.76 -2.67 21.58
C ASN A 296 22.44 -4.16 21.81
N PRO A 297 21.62 -4.82 20.97
CA PRO A 297 20.99 -4.29 19.77
C PRO A 297 19.94 -3.22 20.08
N TRP A 298 19.83 -2.19 19.23
CA TRP A 298 18.95 -1.05 19.49
C TRP A 298 17.46 -1.34 19.31
N TRP A 299 17.12 -2.46 18.68
CA TRP A 299 15.79 -3.03 18.80
C TRP A 299 15.85 -4.53 18.93
N THR A 300 14.86 -5.08 19.61
CA THR A 300 14.61 -6.52 19.68
C THR A 300 13.15 -6.80 19.41
N LEU A 301 12.90 -7.83 18.61
CA LEU A 301 11.60 -8.44 18.47
C LEU A 301 11.62 -9.81 19.13
N ARG A 302 10.78 -9.98 20.12
CA ARG A 302 10.67 -11.20 20.92
C ARG A 302 9.27 -11.77 20.79
N SER A 303 9.16 -13.07 20.97
CA SER A 303 7.88 -13.74 21.13
C SER A 303 7.91 -14.56 22.42
N PRO A 304 7.25 -14.09 23.48
CA PRO A 304 7.07 -14.91 24.67
C PRO A 304 6.13 -16.06 24.32
N LEU A 305 6.45 -17.26 24.79
CA LEU A 305 5.59 -18.43 24.79
C LEU A 305 5.52 -18.96 26.21
N GLU A 306 4.36 -18.79 26.84
CA GLU A 306 4.09 -19.27 28.18
C GLU A 306 2.89 -20.21 28.19
N ILE A 307 2.99 -21.31 28.94
CA ILE A 307 1.91 -22.25 29.17
C ILE A 307 1.68 -22.36 30.65
N GLN A 308 0.45 -22.08 31.05
CA GLN A 308 0.02 -22.19 32.44
C GLN A 308 -1.07 -23.25 32.54
N GLY A 309 -0.95 -24.11 33.55
CA GLY A 309 -1.98 -25.05 33.96
C GLY A 309 -2.57 -24.63 35.29
N SER A 310 -3.87 -24.83 35.46
CA SER A 310 -4.54 -24.70 36.76
C SER A 310 -5.68 -25.72 36.86
N LEU A 311 -6.08 -26.05 38.08
CA LEU A 311 -7.24 -26.89 38.37
C LEU A 311 -8.22 -26.08 39.22
N THR A 312 -9.47 -26.02 38.75
CA THR A 312 -10.57 -25.37 39.46
C THR A 312 -11.73 -26.36 39.59
N ALA A 313 -12.19 -26.58 40.83
CA ALA A 313 -13.36 -27.40 41.15
C ALA A 313 -14.25 -26.64 42.16
N PRO A 314 -15.18 -25.80 41.69
CA PRO A 314 -16.00 -24.93 42.53
C PRO A 314 -16.85 -25.68 43.56
N THR A 315 -17.34 -26.87 43.23
CA THR A 315 -18.14 -27.70 44.14
C THR A 315 -17.36 -28.30 45.30
N LEU A 316 -16.03 -28.28 45.23
CA LEU A 316 -15.13 -28.83 46.24
C LEU A 316 -14.25 -27.75 46.90
N ASP A 317 -14.49 -26.46 46.57
CA ASP A 317 -13.66 -25.32 46.96
C ASP A 317 -12.15 -25.51 46.65
N LEU A 318 -11.83 -26.30 45.62
CA LEU A 318 -10.46 -26.64 45.24
C LEU A 318 -9.97 -25.72 44.12
N LYS A 319 -8.91 -24.95 44.40
CA LYS A 319 -8.16 -24.13 43.44
C LYS A 319 -6.68 -24.38 43.61
N SER A 320 -6.04 -24.96 42.61
CA SER A 320 -4.62 -25.35 42.67
C SER A 320 -3.61 -24.24 42.37
N GLY A 321 -4.07 -22.99 42.24
CA GLY A 321 -3.24 -21.89 41.74
C GLY A 321 -2.86 -22.05 40.27
N LYS A 322 -2.13 -21.08 39.72
CA LYS A 322 -1.55 -21.17 38.37
C LYS A 322 -0.17 -21.79 38.47
N LEU A 323 0.08 -22.84 37.69
CA LEU A 323 1.36 -23.50 37.55
C LEU A 323 1.90 -23.24 36.15
N THR A 324 3.05 -22.55 36.03
CA THR A 324 3.74 -22.40 34.75
C THR A 324 4.35 -23.75 34.36
N LEU A 325 3.80 -24.36 33.31
CA LEU A 325 4.24 -25.65 32.78
C LEU A 325 5.42 -25.47 31.81
N TYR A 326 5.44 -24.35 31.09
CA TYR A 326 6.50 -23.97 30.17
C TYR A 326 6.56 -22.46 30.03
N GLY A 327 7.77 -21.90 29.95
CA GLY A 327 7.98 -20.48 29.70
C GLY A 327 9.28 -20.30 28.95
N HIS A 328 9.21 -19.71 27.77
CA HIS A 328 10.40 -19.35 27.00
C HIS A 328 10.15 -18.09 26.20
N ILE A 329 11.20 -17.29 26.00
CA ILE A 329 11.14 -16.09 25.17
C ILE A 329 11.98 -16.36 23.93
N PHE A 330 11.32 -16.50 22.79
CA PHE A 330 11.99 -16.68 21.51
C PHE A 330 12.46 -15.33 20.99
N ARG A 331 13.76 -15.19 20.72
CA ARG A 331 14.29 -14.04 20.01
C ARG A 331 14.03 -14.26 18.52
N ILE A 332 13.14 -13.47 17.93
CA ILE A 332 12.80 -13.59 16.51
C ILE A 332 13.84 -12.86 15.67
N ALA A 333 14.06 -11.60 15.98
CA ALA A 333 15.00 -10.75 15.27
C ALA A 333 15.47 -9.61 16.17
N ASP A 334 16.57 -8.99 15.78
CA ASP A 334 17.14 -7.83 16.44
C ASP A 334 17.98 -7.04 15.45
N ALA A 335 18.36 -5.82 15.84
CA ALA A 335 19.15 -4.93 15.00
C ALA A 335 20.54 -5.47 14.62
N GLY A 336 21.06 -6.50 15.32
CA GLY A 336 22.43 -6.98 15.14
C GLY A 336 23.53 -5.99 15.55
N GLY A 337 23.17 -4.80 16.05
CA GLY A 337 24.12 -3.74 16.41
C GLY A 337 23.45 -2.52 17.07
N PRO A 338 24.25 -1.50 17.47
CA PRO A 338 23.74 -0.27 18.08
C PRO A 338 22.98 0.59 17.07
N PHE A 339 22.23 1.58 17.55
CA PHE A 339 21.48 2.50 16.69
C PHE A 339 22.47 3.35 15.88
N SER A 340 22.41 3.24 14.56
CA SER A 340 23.26 4.02 13.65
C SER A 340 22.65 5.38 13.27
N GLY A 341 21.56 5.79 13.92
CA GLY A 341 20.77 6.96 13.52
C GLY A 341 19.89 6.67 12.29
N PRO A 342 18.93 7.56 11.97
CA PRO A 342 18.31 7.55 10.65
C PRO A 342 19.43 7.78 9.63
N VAL A 343 19.59 6.90 8.65
CA VAL A 343 20.37 7.23 7.45
C VAL A 343 19.64 8.42 6.83
N PRO A 344 20.19 9.65 6.87
CA PRO A 344 19.46 10.78 6.36
C PRO A 344 19.29 10.56 4.86
N LEU A 345 18.03 10.48 4.40
CA LEU A 345 17.72 10.38 2.99
C LEU A 345 18.33 11.61 2.31
N ALA A 346 19.09 11.39 1.23
CA ALA A 346 19.70 12.48 0.51
C ALA A 346 18.62 13.46 0.03
N PRO A 347 18.85 14.78 0.14
CA PRO A 347 17.94 15.78 -0.42
C PRO A 347 17.78 15.55 -1.92
N ARG A 348 16.59 15.81 -2.46
CA ARG A 348 16.30 15.63 -3.88
C ARG A 348 15.43 16.76 -4.41
N VAL A 349 15.76 17.23 -5.63
CA VAL A 349 14.88 18.08 -6.43
C VAL A 349 14.11 17.20 -7.41
N VAL A 350 12.79 17.33 -7.47
CA VAL A 350 11.99 16.58 -8.45
C VAL A 350 12.43 16.99 -9.86
N SER A 351 12.86 16.01 -10.66
CA SER A 351 13.42 16.24 -12.00
C SER A 351 12.47 17.09 -12.85
N GLY A 352 13.00 18.19 -13.40
CA GLY A 352 12.23 19.12 -14.24
C GLY A 352 11.23 20.02 -13.49
N SER A 353 11.16 19.97 -12.16
CA SER A 353 10.32 20.88 -11.38
C SER A 353 10.88 22.29 -11.26
N PHE A 354 12.21 22.45 -11.31
CA PHE A 354 12.85 23.75 -11.20
C PHE A 354 12.74 24.55 -12.51
N LYS A 355 11.88 25.57 -12.53
CA LYS A 355 11.59 26.36 -13.72
C LYS A 355 11.50 27.86 -13.43
N ALA A 356 11.94 28.68 -14.39
CA ALA A 356 11.77 30.13 -14.39
C ALA A 356 10.57 30.53 -15.25
N THR A 357 9.65 31.34 -14.71
CA THR A 357 8.48 31.85 -15.43
C THR A 357 8.34 33.36 -15.23
N PRO A 358 8.36 34.17 -16.31
CA PRO A 358 8.70 33.79 -17.68
C PRO A 358 10.20 33.43 -17.84
N SER A 359 10.54 32.57 -18.80
CA SER A 359 11.94 32.21 -19.11
C SER A 359 12.62 33.22 -20.06
N THR A 360 11.86 34.17 -20.60
CA THR A 360 12.35 35.26 -21.45
C THR A 360 11.73 36.59 -21.03
N LEU A 361 12.55 37.63 -20.96
CA LEU A 361 12.16 39.01 -20.63
C LEU A 361 12.64 39.97 -21.71
N GLY A 362 11.92 41.07 -21.90
CA GLY A 362 12.37 42.17 -22.76
C GLY A 362 13.63 42.88 -22.22
N PRO A 363 14.24 43.79 -23.00
CA PRO A 363 15.47 44.51 -22.66
C PRO A 363 15.36 45.39 -21.41
N GLY A 364 14.15 45.78 -21.02
CA GLY A 364 13.89 46.51 -19.77
C GLY A 364 14.09 45.67 -18.49
N GLY A 365 14.35 44.37 -18.60
CA GLY A 365 14.39 43.47 -17.45
C GLY A 365 12.99 43.25 -16.87
N GLY A 366 12.90 42.76 -15.64
CA GLY A 366 11.62 42.47 -15.01
C GLY A 366 11.69 41.43 -13.91
N GLN A 367 10.54 41.07 -13.37
CA GLN A 367 10.42 40.07 -12.31
C GLN A 367 10.15 38.69 -12.91
N ILE A 368 10.85 37.67 -12.40
CA ILE A 368 10.60 36.27 -12.70
C ILE A 368 10.26 35.50 -11.44
N THR A 369 9.46 34.45 -11.59
CA THR A 369 9.15 33.51 -10.53
C THR A 369 9.86 32.19 -10.81
N LEU A 370 10.67 31.74 -9.86
CA LEU A 370 11.34 30.45 -9.86
C LEU A 370 10.56 29.50 -8.97
N THR A 371 10.08 28.38 -9.51
CA THR A 371 9.37 27.35 -8.74
C THR A 371 10.17 26.06 -8.75
N ALA A 372 10.17 25.32 -7.63
CA ALA A 372 10.79 24.00 -7.49
C ALA A 372 9.97 23.11 -6.55
N ASN A 373 10.00 21.80 -6.75
CA ASN A 373 9.50 20.82 -5.78
C ASN A 373 10.70 20.07 -5.18
N VAL A 374 10.84 20.13 -3.85
CA VAL A 374 11.97 19.57 -3.10
C VAL A 374 11.53 18.52 -2.09
N GLU A 375 12.35 17.49 -1.91
CA GLU A 375 12.15 16.36 -0.99
C GLU A 375 13.35 16.27 -0.04
N ASN A 376 13.10 15.96 1.24
CA ASN A 376 14.13 15.79 2.28
C ASN A 376 15.04 17.03 2.45
N ALA A 377 14.48 18.22 2.25
CA ALA A 377 15.19 19.50 2.33
C ALA A 377 15.00 20.16 3.70
N THR A 378 16.05 20.84 4.18
CA THR A 378 16.01 21.73 5.34
C THR A 378 16.29 23.18 4.96
N THR A 379 17.20 23.39 4.00
CA THR A 379 17.65 24.72 3.58
C THR A 379 17.81 24.76 2.07
N CYS A 380 17.30 25.83 1.45
CA CYS A 380 17.44 26.09 0.02
C CYS A 380 18.31 27.34 -0.16
N GLU A 381 19.40 27.18 -0.88
CA GLU A 381 20.28 28.28 -1.26
C GLU A 381 20.15 28.52 -2.77
N LEU A 382 19.70 29.71 -3.13
CA LEU A 382 19.52 30.12 -4.51
C LEU A 382 20.62 31.11 -4.89
N SER A 383 21.33 30.82 -5.97
CA SER A 383 22.34 31.70 -6.56
C SER A 383 22.09 31.92 -8.05
N ALA A 384 22.66 32.98 -8.61
CA ALA A 384 22.53 33.31 -10.03
C ALA A 384 23.88 33.69 -10.64
N THR A 385 24.09 33.27 -11.89
CA THR A 385 25.24 33.66 -12.71
C THR A 385 24.73 34.19 -14.05
N PRO A 386 25.00 35.45 -14.44
CA PRO A 386 25.70 36.50 -13.68
C PRO A 386 25.01 36.89 -12.36
N ALA A 387 25.76 37.43 -11.41
CA ALA A 387 25.21 37.86 -10.12
C ALA A 387 24.14 38.96 -10.27
N THR A 388 23.04 38.84 -9.53
CA THR A 388 21.91 39.77 -9.55
C THR A 388 21.60 40.27 -8.14
N ALA A 389 20.97 41.43 -8.02
CA ALA A 389 20.60 41.98 -6.72
C ALA A 389 19.68 41.02 -5.95
N GLY A 390 19.99 40.79 -4.66
CA GLY A 390 19.22 39.90 -3.78
C GLY A 390 19.60 38.42 -3.84
N LEU A 391 20.62 38.02 -4.62
CA LEU A 391 21.17 36.66 -4.65
C LEU A 391 22.70 36.67 -4.40
N PRO A 392 23.27 35.69 -3.68
CA PRO A 392 22.63 34.48 -3.17
C PRO A 392 21.72 34.72 -1.97
N ILE A 393 20.63 33.96 -1.88
CA ILE A 393 19.71 33.96 -0.74
C ILE A 393 19.58 32.55 -0.19
N SER A 394 19.55 32.43 1.13
CA SER A 394 19.32 31.17 1.82
C SER A 394 18.00 31.26 2.61
N THR A 395 17.11 30.31 2.40
CA THR A 395 15.83 30.23 3.10
C THR A 395 15.57 28.82 3.62
N ASN A 396 14.81 28.73 4.71
CA ASN A 396 14.33 27.45 5.21
C ASN A 396 13.23 26.94 4.28
N CYS A 397 13.47 25.79 3.63
CA CYS A 397 12.49 25.12 2.79
C CYS A 397 12.23 23.73 3.37
N ALA A 398 11.02 23.53 3.91
CA ALA A 398 10.56 22.18 4.21
C ALA A 398 10.19 21.47 2.91
N SER A 399 10.21 20.13 2.90
CA SER A 399 9.76 19.31 1.75
C SER A 399 8.42 19.84 1.19
N GLY A 400 8.35 20.09 -0.11
CA GLY A 400 7.19 20.73 -0.75
C GLY A 400 7.55 21.66 -1.91
N ALA A 401 6.58 22.49 -2.30
CA ALA A 401 6.75 23.49 -3.35
C ALA A 401 7.43 24.76 -2.80
N ALA A 402 8.56 25.13 -3.39
CA ALA A 402 9.29 26.36 -3.09
C ALA A 402 9.12 27.36 -4.25
N SER A 403 8.86 28.62 -3.93
CA SER A 403 8.76 29.71 -4.89
C SER A 403 9.66 30.88 -4.49
N PHE A 404 10.43 31.38 -5.45
CA PHE A 404 11.34 32.51 -5.27
C PHE A 404 11.04 33.58 -6.31
N LEU A 405 10.99 34.82 -5.88
CA LEU A 405 10.70 35.96 -6.73
C LEU A 405 11.98 36.78 -6.90
N VAL A 406 12.45 36.90 -8.14
CA VAL A 406 13.75 37.49 -8.48
C VAL A 406 13.55 38.58 -9.52
N SER A 407 14.21 39.73 -9.32
CA SER A 407 14.20 40.82 -10.29
C SER A 407 15.49 40.81 -11.11
N LEU A 408 15.34 40.72 -12.42
CA LEU A 408 16.44 40.79 -13.39
C LEU A 408 16.61 42.22 -13.89
N PRO A 409 17.84 42.74 -13.93
CA PRO A 409 18.09 44.10 -14.40
C PRO A 409 17.89 44.23 -15.91
N ALA A 410 17.65 45.46 -16.36
CA ALA A 410 17.64 45.80 -17.78
C ALA A 410 18.98 45.42 -18.44
N ASN A 411 18.91 44.92 -19.67
CA ASN A 411 20.08 44.55 -20.46
C ASN A 411 20.34 45.63 -21.52
N GLY A 412 21.31 46.51 -21.27
CA GLY A 412 21.72 47.56 -22.22
C GLY A 412 22.68 47.10 -23.32
N SER A 413 22.91 45.79 -23.47
CA SER A 413 23.72 45.23 -24.57
C SER A 413 22.83 44.73 -25.69
N GLU A 414 23.35 44.66 -26.91
CA GLU A 414 22.62 44.18 -28.09
C GLU A 414 22.38 42.67 -28.08
N SER A 415 23.26 41.92 -27.40
CA SER A 415 23.15 40.47 -27.25
C SER A 415 22.19 40.10 -26.11
N PRO A 416 21.37 39.04 -26.27
CA PRO A 416 20.59 38.51 -25.16
C PRO A 416 21.51 38.02 -24.04
N ARG A 417 21.16 38.36 -22.80
CA ARG A 417 21.92 37.98 -21.61
C ARG A 417 21.18 36.87 -20.87
N THR A 418 21.79 35.69 -20.84
CA THR A 418 21.25 34.52 -20.14
C THR A 418 21.73 34.48 -18.69
N TYR A 419 20.78 34.35 -17.77
CA TYR A 419 21.01 34.11 -16.35
C TYR A 419 20.77 32.63 -16.05
N THR A 420 21.76 31.98 -15.46
CA THR A 420 21.65 30.62 -14.93
C THR A 420 21.44 30.71 -13.42
N PHE A 421 20.30 30.20 -12.97
CA PHE A 421 19.97 30.07 -11.56
C PHE A 421 20.35 28.68 -11.08
N THR A 422 21.03 28.62 -9.95
CA THR A 422 21.42 27.38 -9.30
C THR A 422 20.73 27.29 -7.96
N LEU A 423 19.88 26.28 -7.81
CA LEU A 423 19.24 25.93 -6.54
C LEU A 423 20.04 24.80 -5.89
N ASN A 424 20.66 25.09 -4.76
CA ASN A 424 21.36 24.14 -3.92
C ASN A 424 20.45 23.76 -2.74
N VAL A 425 20.05 22.49 -2.67
CA VAL A 425 19.13 21.97 -1.65
C VAL A 425 19.94 21.15 -0.66
N ILE A 426 19.95 21.63 0.58
CA ILE A 426 20.69 21.07 1.70
C ILE A 426 19.69 20.32 2.58
N GLY A 427 20.00 19.06 2.87
CA GLY A 427 19.26 18.21 3.79
C GLY A 427 19.93 18.14 5.17
N ALA A 428 19.60 17.10 5.93
CA ALA A 428 20.19 16.88 7.24
C ALA A 428 21.74 16.79 7.19
N PRO A 429 22.44 17.16 8.28
CA PRO A 429 23.91 17.09 8.36
C PRO A 429 24.45 15.71 7.96
N GLY A 430 25.45 15.69 7.07
CA GLY A 430 26.04 14.44 6.55
C GLY A 430 25.48 13.95 5.22
N THR A 431 24.47 14.62 4.65
CA THR A 431 23.98 14.35 3.29
C THR A 431 24.70 15.17 2.23
N THR A 432 24.83 14.64 1.01
CA THR A 432 25.29 15.41 -0.14
C THR A 432 24.17 16.32 -0.66
N PRO A 433 24.41 17.64 -0.84
CA PRO A 433 23.40 18.54 -1.39
C PRO A 433 22.96 18.14 -2.81
N ALA A 434 21.70 18.41 -3.13
CA ALA A 434 21.18 18.25 -4.49
C ALA A 434 21.15 19.60 -5.21
N THR A 435 21.57 19.62 -6.47
CA THR A 435 21.64 20.84 -7.27
C THR A 435 20.71 20.75 -8.48
N ALA A 436 19.96 21.82 -8.74
CA ALA A 436 19.17 21.99 -9.95
C ALA A 436 19.45 23.36 -10.59
N THR A 437 19.31 23.43 -11.91
CA THR A 437 19.52 24.67 -12.67
C THR A 437 18.30 25.07 -13.49
N ALA A 438 17.99 26.36 -13.52
CA ALA A 438 16.98 26.97 -14.39
C ALA A 438 17.60 28.16 -15.13
N MET A 439 17.10 28.49 -16.31
CA MET A 439 17.62 29.59 -17.11
C MET A 439 16.52 30.61 -17.42
N ALA A 440 16.88 31.88 -17.39
CA ALA A 440 16.06 32.96 -17.94
C ALA A 440 16.92 33.91 -18.78
N THR A 441 16.35 34.45 -19.86
CA THR A 441 17.08 35.30 -20.80
C THR A 441 16.46 36.69 -20.86
N VAL A 442 17.27 37.73 -20.60
CA VAL A 442 16.89 39.12 -20.83
C VAL A 442 17.38 39.50 -22.23
N GLN A 443 16.45 39.81 -23.13
CA GLN A 443 16.79 40.17 -24.51
C GLN A 443 17.68 41.42 -24.55
N GLY A 444 18.49 41.55 -25.60
CA GLY A 444 19.32 42.73 -25.78
C GLY A 444 18.51 43.96 -26.16
N THR A 445 19.01 45.15 -25.84
CA THR A 445 18.55 46.38 -26.49
C THR A 445 18.98 46.29 -27.94
N ALA A 446 18.03 46.03 -28.84
CA ALA A 446 18.30 46.03 -30.27
C ALA A 446 18.97 47.36 -30.65
N SER A 447 20.28 47.34 -30.92
CA SER A 447 20.88 48.35 -31.79
C SER A 447 20.68 47.90 -33.23
N GLY A 448 20.54 48.90 -34.09
CA GLY A 448 19.92 48.78 -35.40
C GLY A 448 20.48 47.62 -36.22
N GLY A 449 19.57 46.75 -36.66
CA GLY A 449 19.92 45.70 -37.61
C GLY A 449 18.79 44.72 -37.94
N GLU A 450 17.71 44.66 -37.15
CA GLU A 450 16.59 43.79 -37.47
C GLU A 450 15.27 44.54 -37.34
N HIS A 451 14.45 44.37 -38.36
CA HIS A 451 13.26 45.16 -38.56
C HIS A 451 12.26 44.95 -37.41
N ALA A 452 11.80 46.05 -36.79
CA ALA A 452 10.81 46.02 -35.72
C ALA A 452 9.43 45.48 -36.17
N PHE A 453 9.30 45.09 -37.44
CA PHE A 453 8.16 44.39 -37.98
C PHE A 453 8.58 43.59 -39.22
N THR A 454 7.82 42.54 -39.51
CA THR A 454 7.97 41.75 -40.74
C THR A 454 6.83 42.07 -41.70
N VAL A 455 7.12 41.93 -42.99
CA VAL A 455 6.16 42.08 -44.08
C VAL A 455 6.24 40.82 -44.93
N GLU A 456 5.20 40.01 -44.89
CA GLU A 456 5.14 38.75 -45.64
C GLU A 456 4.03 38.83 -46.67
N LYS A 457 4.34 38.46 -47.91
CA LYS A 457 3.40 38.48 -49.02
C LYS A 457 3.18 37.06 -49.52
N LEU A 458 1.90 36.70 -49.64
CA LEU A 458 1.42 35.44 -50.17
C LEU A 458 0.52 35.69 -51.39
N GLN A 459 0.35 34.67 -52.21
CA GLN A 459 -0.45 34.70 -53.43
C GLN A 459 -1.31 33.44 -53.58
N ARG A 460 -2.45 33.58 -54.27
CA ARG A 460 -3.26 32.46 -54.77
C ARG A 460 -3.95 32.86 -56.09
N ILE A 461 -4.33 31.87 -56.90
CA ILE A 461 -5.21 32.10 -58.06
C ILE A 461 -6.66 32.02 -57.59
N ALA A 462 -7.44 33.09 -57.75
CA ALA A 462 -8.79 33.24 -57.20
C ALA A 462 -9.73 32.10 -57.62
N GLU A 463 -9.56 31.64 -58.86
CA GLU A 463 -10.36 30.61 -59.50
C GLU A 463 -9.96 29.19 -59.08
N THR A 464 -8.96 29.05 -58.20
CA THR A 464 -8.52 27.77 -57.63
C THR A 464 -8.89 27.69 -56.14
N GLU A 465 -9.28 26.51 -55.66
CA GLU A 465 -9.49 26.26 -54.22
C GLU A 465 -8.17 26.14 -53.42
N ALA A 466 -7.04 26.50 -54.03
CA ALA A 466 -5.74 26.49 -53.36
C ALA A 466 -5.61 27.64 -52.36
N GLY A 467 -4.99 27.35 -51.21
CA GLY A 467 -4.68 28.36 -50.19
C GLY A 467 -3.55 29.30 -50.61
N TYR A 468 -3.36 30.36 -49.83
CA TYR A 468 -2.26 31.31 -50.01
C TYR A 468 -0.90 30.65 -49.84
N THR A 469 0.05 30.95 -50.74
CA THR A 469 1.41 30.43 -50.72
C THR A 469 2.44 31.49 -51.11
N THR A 470 3.70 31.27 -50.74
CA THR A 470 4.86 32.05 -51.21
C THR A 470 5.57 31.39 -52.38
N GLU A 471 5.17 30.16 -52.74
CA GLU A 471 5.72 29.41 -53.87
C GLU A 471 5.32 30.04 -55.21
N THR A 472 6.15 29.81 -56.23
CA THR A 472 5.84 30.22 -57.60
C THR A 472 4.59 29.51 -58.10
N LEU A 473 3.61 30.27 -58.57
CA LEU A 473 2.36 29.74 -59.14
C LEU A 473 2.42 29.77 -60.66
N THR A 474 1.67 28.88 -61.31
CA THR A 474 1.44 28.92 -62.75
C THR A 474 0.00 29.36 -63.01
N GLY A 475 -0.16 30.52 -63.65
CA GLY A 475 -1.46 31.09 -63.99
C GLY A 475 -1.75 31.08 -65.49
N ALA A 476 -2.97 31.43 -65.86
CA ALA A 476 -3.40 31.65 -67.25
C ALA A 476 -3.84 33.10 -67.45
N ILE A 477 -3.82 33.55 -68.71
CA ILE A 477 -4.35 34.86 -69.10
C ILE A 477 -5.84 34.93 -68.70
N GLU A 478 -6.27 36.11 -68.26
CA GLU A 478 -7.60 36.44 -67.69
C GLU A 478 -7.89 35.87 -66.28
N GLN A 479 -6.97 35.13 -65.67
CA GLN A 479 -7.12 34.73 -64.26
C GLN A 479 -6.73 35.86 -63.31
N THR A 480 -7.35 35.86 -62.12
CA THR A 480 -7.08 36.84 -61.07
C THR A 480 -6.16 36.24 -60.01
N VAL A 481 -5.05 36.92 -59.74
CA VAL A 481 -4.19 36.63 -58.59
C VAL A 481 -4.69 37.45 -57.41
N GLU A 482 -4.98 36.79 -56.30
CA GLU A 482 -5.22 37.45 -55.03
C GLU A 482 -3.94 37.44 -54.20
N TYR A 483 -3.59 38.60 -53.67
CA TYR A 483 -2.43 38.78 -52.79
C TYR A 483 -2.88 39.03 -51.37
N GLU A 484 -2.21 38.38 -50.43
CA GLU A 484 -2.36 38.62 -48.99
C GLU A 484 -1.02 39.11 -48.43
N ILE A 485 -1.01 40.28 -47.79
CA ILE A 485 0.17 40.89 -47.21
C ILE A 485 -0.02 41.00 -45.70
N VAL A 486 0.72 40.20 -44.95
CA VAL A 486 0.68 40.15 -43.49
C VAL A 486 1.82 40.99 -42.93
N VAL A 487 1.47 42.04 -42.20
CA VAL A 487 2.43 42.89 -41.47
C VAL A 487 2.36 42.55 -40.00
N ARG A 488 3.44 42.07 -39.41
CA ARG A 488 3.51 41.67 -38.00
C ARG A 488 4.51 42.53 -37.23
N ASN A 489 4.06 43.14 -36.14
CA ASN A 489 4.95 43.86 -35.24
C ASN A 489 5.78 42.85 -34.42
N THR A 490 7.07 42.77 -34.71
CA THR A 490 8.05 41.94 -33.99
C THR A 490 8.80 42.73 -32.91
N GLY A 491 8.64 44.06 -32.92
CA GLY A 491 9.16 44.97 -31.92
C GLY A 491 8.26 45.09 -30.70
N LEU A 492 8.83 45.67 -29.64
CA LEU A 492 8.19 45.78 -28.33
C LEU A 492 7.31 47.03 -28.19
N ALA A 493 7.54 48.05 -29.01
CA ALA A 493 6.77 49.29 -29.01
C ALA A 493 5.57 49.20 -29.97
N ALA A 494 4.50 49.93 -29.67
CA ALA A 494 3.32 49.98 -30.53
C ALA A 494 3.69 50.63 -31.88
N LEU A 495 3.46 49.95 -32.99
CA LEU A 495 3.91 50.35 -34.33
C LEU A 495 2.77 51.00 -35.13
N ARG A 496 2.94 52.23 -35.60
CA ARG A 496 1.99 52.85 -36.53
C ARG A 496 2.37 52.53 -37.97
N LEU A 497 1.43 51.99 -38.75
CA LEU A 497 1.64 51.67 -40.16
C LEU A 497 1.14 52.81 -41.06
N SER A 498 1.87 53.06 -42.15
CA SER A 498 1.59 54.12 -43.12
C SER A 498 2.21 53.79 -44.48
N ASN A 499 1.85 54.54 -45.53
CA ASN A 499 2.45 54.45 -46.87
C ASN A 499 2.53 53.01 -47.43
N PHE A 500 1.46 52.21 -47.26
CA PHE A 500 1.37 50.91 -47.91
C PHE A 500 1.25 51.10 -49.43
N THR A 501 2.13 50.47 -50.20
CA THR A 501 2.10 50.51 -51.67
C THR A 501 2.48 49.16 -52.26
N ASP A 502 1.87 48.84 -53.40
CA ASP A 502 2.02 47.54 -54.06
C ASP A 502 1.78 47.74 -55.56
N ALA A 503 2.85 47.65 -56.34
CA ALA A 503 2.87 48.11 -57.74
C ALA A 503 2.05 47.21 -58.68
N MET A 504 1.78 45.97 -58.28
CA MET A 504 1.06 44.99 -59.09
C MET A 504 -0.34 44.73 -58.56
N CYS A 505 -0.88 45.58 -57.67
CA CYS A 505 -2.31 45.57 -57.37
C CYS A 505 -3.07 46.40 -58.40
N ASP A 506 -4.22 45.90 -58.84
CA ASP A 506 -5.09 46.67 -59.73
C ASP A 506 -5.68 47.88 -58.99
N PRO A 507 -5.85 49.04 -59.66
CA PRO A 507 -6.37 50.24 -59.03
C PRO A 507 -7.69 50.01 -58.28
N GLY A 508 -7.74 50.42 -57.01
CA GLY A 508 -8.94 50.30 -56.16
C GLY A 508 -9.18 48.94 -55.52
N THR A 509 -8.27 47.97 -55.68
CA THR A 509 -8.43 46.62 -55.09
C THR A 509 -7.78 46.46 -53.72
N ILE A 510 -6.90 47.38 -53.30
CA ILE A 510 -6.24 47.31 -51.99
C ILE A 510 -7.28 47.53 -50.89
N ALA A 511 -7.47 46.52 -50.05
CA ALA A 511 -8.38 46.50 -48.92
C ALA A 511 -7.68 45.94 -47.66
N GLY A 512 -8.31 46.11 -46.50
CA GLY A 512 -7.76 45.67 -45.22
C GLY A 512 -6.83 46.69 -44.56
N GLY A 513 -5.95 46.21 -43.68
CA GLY A 513 -5.19 47.05 -42.76
C GLY A 513 -6.03 47.56 -41.59
N ARG A 514 -5.39 48.11 -40.56
CA ARG A 514 -6.05 48.73 -39.39
C ARG A 514 -6.00 50.25 -39.36
N GLY A 515 -5.70 50.87 -40.50
CA GLY A 515 -5.54 52.32 -40.60
C GLY A 515 -4.46 52.85 -39.66
N GLU A 516 -4.72 54.00 -39.04
CA GLU A 516 -3.78 54.68 -38.13
C GLU A 516 -3.68 54.07 -36.72
N VAL A 517 -4.45 53.00 -36.45
CA VAL A 517 -4.45 52.33 -35.15
C VAL A 517 -3.11 51.59 -34.95
N PRO A 518 -2.33 51.91 -33.91
CA PRO A 518 -1.05 51.25 -33.67
C PRO A 518 -1.18 49.72 -33.49
N LEU A 519 -0.21 48.96 -34.01
CA LEU A 519 -0.04 47.52 -33.77
C LEU A 519 0.71 47.27 -32.48
N ALA A 520 0.12 46.54 -31.54
CA ALA A 520 0.81 46.11 -30.33
C ALA A 520 1.91 45.08 -30.67
N SER A 521 2.84 44.87 -29.73
CA SER A 521 3.90 43.86 -29.87
C SER A 521 3.31 42.47 -30.14
N GLY A 522 3.81 41.77 -31.15
CA GLY A 522 3.37 40.43 -31.57
C GLY A 522 2.09 40.42 -32.41
N GLU A 523 1.38 41.55 -32.54
CA GLU A 523 0.14 41.67 -33.27
C GLU A 523 0.38 41.80 -34.78
N ALA A 524 -0.59 41.38 -35.59
CA ALA A 524 -0.51 41.45 -37.05
C ALA A 524 -1.74 42.15 -37.67
N THR A 525 -1.56 42.69 -38.86
CA THR A 525 -2.64 43.15 -39.73
C THR A 525 -2.40 42.64 -41.15
N THR A 526 -3.49 42.51 -41.90
CA THR A 526 -3.47 41.95 -43.25
C THR A 526 -4.04 42.96 -44.23
N TYR A 527 -3.30 43.19 -45.31
CA TYR A 527 -3.78 43.87 -46.51
C TYR A 527 -4.05 42.82 -47.59
N ALA A 528 -5.06 43.06 -48.42
CA ALA A 528 -5.38 42.20 -49.56
C ALA A 528 -5.55 43.05 -50.83
N CYS A 529 -5.20 42.50 -51.99
CA CYS A 529 -5.48 43.12 -53.27
C CYS A 529 -5.54 42.09 -54.40
N ASN A 530 -6.03 42.50 -55.56
CA ASN A 530 -6.24 41.62 -56.71
C ASN A 530 -5.46 42.13 -57.93
N HIS A 531 -5.06 41.21 -58.81
CA HIS A 531 -4.42 41.53 -60.09
C HIS A 531 -4.85 40.57 -61.20
N VAL A 532 -5.35 41.10 -62.31
CA VAL A 532 -5.73 40.30 -63.49
C VAL A 532 -4.53 40.08 -64.41
N LEU A 533 -4.25 38.82 -64.73
CA LEU A 533 -3.16 38.41 -65.63
C LEU A 533 -3.54 38.68 -67.08
N THR A 534 -2.91 39.65 -67.73
CA THR A 534 -3.31 40.09 -69.09
C THR A 534 -2.36 39.64 -70.20
N CYS A 535 -1.15 39.22 -69.84
CA CYS A 535 -0.06 38.88 -70.76
C CYS A 535 0.74 37.64 -70.31
N PRO A 536 1.35 36.87 -71.23
CA PRO A 536 2.37 35.88 -70.86
C PRO A 536 3.60 36.51 -70.23
N GLY A 537 4.24 35.82 -69.27
CA GLY A 537 5.44 36.28 -68.60
C GLY A 537 5.45 35.99 -67.10
N ALA A 538 6.53 36.40 -66.43
CA ALA A 538 6.67 36.30 -64.99
C ALA A 538 6.21 37.58 -64.32
N TYR A 539 5.20 37.47 -63.45
CA TYR A 539 4.66 38.54 -62.63
C TYR A 539 5.32 38.48 -61.26
N VAL A 540 6.36 39.30 -61.07
CA VAL A 540 7.04 39.41 -59.78
C VAL A 540 6.41 40.54 -58.99
N ASN A 541 5.89 40.24 -57.80
CA ASN A 541 5.21 41.21 -56.98
C ASN A 541 5.89 41.39 -55.61
N VAL A 542 6.13 42.65 -55.22
CA VAL A 542 6.68 43.06 -53.93
C VAL A 542 5.87 44.24 -53.40
N ALA A 543 5.34 44.12 -52.19
CA ALA A 543 4.67 45.21 -51.48
C ALA A 543 5.67 45.97 -50.61
N THR A 544 5.38 47.24 -50.29
CA THR A 544 6.14 48.00 -49.30
C THR A 544 5.21 48.67 -48.29
N VAL A 545 5.67 48.78 -47.04
CA VAL A 545 4.92 49.44 -45.97
C VAL A 545 5.87 50.17 -45.03
N THR A 546 5.43 51.31 -44.50
CA THR A 546 6.21 52.13 -43.57
C THR A 546 5.68 51.99 -42.15
N GLY A 547 6.52 51.51 -41.23
CA GLY A 547 6.23 51.44 -39.81
C GLY A 547 6.98 52.51 -39.02
N THR A 548 6.29 53.17 -38.09
CA THR A 548 6.84 54.20 -37.21
C THR A 548 6.55 53.83 -35.75
N ALA A 549 7.61 53.57 -34.98
CA ALA A 549 7.53 53.36 -33.54
C ALA A 549 7.69 54.71 -32.78
N PRO A 550 7.11 54.85 -31.58
CA PRO A 550 7.25 56.06 -30.75
C PRO A 550 8.72 56.40 -30.48
N GLY A 551 9.14 57.60 -30.87
CA GLY A 551 10.52 58.08 -30.68
C GLY A 551 11.53 57.57 -31.72
N GLU A 552 11.10 56.81 -32.73
CA GLU A 552 11.94 56.33 -33.82
C GLU A 552 11.59 57.01 -35.16
N ALA A 553 12.56 57.08 -36.07
CA ALA A 553 12.30 57.53 -37.44
C ALA A 553 11.43 56.52 -38.20
N PRO A 554 10.51 56.96 -39.10
CA PRO A 554 9.74 56.06 -39.95
C PRO A 554 10.64 55.13 -40.77
N ARG A 555 10.26 53.85 -40.89
CA ARG A 555 11.03 52.84 -41.63
C ARG A 555 10.15 52.11 -42.63
N THR A 556 10.58 52.07 -43.89
CA THR A 556 9.88 51.38 -45.00
C THR A 556 10.53 50.05 -45.30
N LEU A 557 9.73 48.98 -45.34
CA LEU A 557 10.20 47.63 -45.63
C LEU A 557 9.47 47.00 -46.82
N PRO A 558 10.20 46.28 -47.70
CA PRO A 558 9.59 45.44 -48.70
C PRO A 558 9.13 44.10 -48.13
N SER A 559 8.14 43.48 -48.76
CA SER A 559 7.81 42.08 -48.56
C SER A 559 8.81 41.15 -49.23
N ASN A 560 8.71 39.85 -48.97
CA ASN A 560 9.26 38.84 -49.89
C ASN A 560 8.62 38.99 -51.29
N PRO A 561 9.36 38.70 -52.37
CA PRO A 561 8.78 38.62 -53.71
C PRO A 561 7.95 37.35 -53.83
N VAL A 562 6.81 37.47 -54.52
CA VAL A 562 6.02 36.32 -55.00
C VAL A 562 5.95 36.37 -56.52
N VAL A 563 5.90 35.21 -57.17
CA VAL A 563 6.00 35.09 -58.63
C VAL A 563 4.87 34.26 -59.20
N VAL A 564 4.13 34.79 -60.16
CA VAL A 564 3.20 34.00 -60.99
C VAL A 564 3.75 33.93 -62.41
N GLU A 565 3.94 32.72 -62.93
CA GLU A 565 4.34 32.49 -64.31
C GLU A 565 3.10 32.21 -65.16
N VAL A 566 2.92 33.00 -66.23
CA VAL A 566 1.90 32.76 -67.24
C VAL A 566 2.57 32.19 -68.49
N PRO A 567 2.38 30.90 -68.80
CA PRO A 567 2.99 30.29 -69.98
C PRO A 567 2.44 30.93 -71.27
N GLY A 568 3.30 31.26 -72.23
CA GLY A 568 2.84 31.70 -73.55
C GLY A 568 3.83 31.49 -74.67
N GLY A 569 3.30 31.06 -75.82
CA GLY A 569 3.92 31.17 -77.14
C GLY A 569 3.72 32.56 -77.77
N PRO A 570 4.37 32.86 -78.90
CA PRO A 570 4.62 34.23 -79.35
C PRO A 570 3.35 34.93 -79.88
N ARG A 571 2.92 36.03 -79.23
CA ARG A 571 2.07 37.08 -79.83
C ARG A 571 2.39 38.48 -79.23
N PRO A 572 2.16 39.58 -79.97
CA PRO A 572 3.00 40.78 -79.92
C PRO A 572 2.34 42.03 -79.27
N SER A 573 1.40 41.87 -78.34
CA SER A 573 0.68 43.03 -77.76
C SER A 573 1.05 43.37 -76.32
N CYS A 574 2.16 42.84 -75.79
CA CYS A 574 2.63 43.16 -74.44
C CYS A 574 3.81 44.15 -74.50
N PRO A 575 3.76 45.31 -73.84
CA PRO A 575 4.87 46.26 -73.83
C PRO A 575 6.08 45.72 -73.03
N GLU A 576 7.27 45.81 -73.63
CA GLU A 576 8.54 45.27 -73.12
C GLU A 576 9.12 46.16 -72.00
N ALA A 577 9.45 45.57 -70.84
CA ALA A 577 10.04 46.28 -69.71
C ALA A 577 11.51 46.64 -69.98
N THR A 578 11.83 47.93 -69.88
CA THR A 578 13.16 48.52 -70.08
C THR A 578 14.09 48.22 -68.90
N GLY A 579 15.29 47.68 -69.17
CA GLY A 579 16.31 47.40 -68.16
C GLY A 579 17.31 48.54 -67.92
N SER A 580 17.69 48.76 -66.64
CA SER A 580 18.99 49.27 -66.12
C SER A 580 18.82 49.39 -64.58
N SER A 581 19.66 48.90 -63.67
CA SER A 581 21.10 48.69 -63.68
C SER A 581 21.51 47.51 -62.79
N LEU A 582 22.52 46.77 -63.24
CA LEU A 582 23.32 45.86 -62.44
C LEU A 582 24.16 46.67 -61.44
N GLN A 583 24.06 46.34 -60.15
CA GLN A 583 25.20 46.46 -59.22
C GLN A 583 25.51 45.08 -58.65
N THR A 584 26.73 44.63 -58.91
CA THR A 584 27.31 43.35 -58.53
C THR A 584 28.18 43.49 -57.29
N PHE A 585 28.29 42.44 -56.46
CA PHE A 585 29.51 41.83 -55.85
C PHE A 585 29.18 41.14 -54.50
N PRO A 586 29.95 40.14 -54.02
CA PRO A 586 30.68 39.06 -54.70
C PRO A 586 30.35 37.65 -54.14
N ARG A 587 30.79 36.62 -54.88
CA ARG A 587 30.67 35.18 -54.54
C ARG A 587 31.52 34.77 -53.34
N GLY A 588 30.96 33.90 -52.49
CA GLY A 588 31.69 33.01 -51.59
C GLY A 588 30.96 31.66 -51.50
N VAL A 589 31.24 30.76 -52.45
CA VAL A 589 30.67 29.40 -52.46
C VAL A 589 31.70 28.44 -51.89
N ALA A 590 31.22 27.67 -50.92
CA ALA A 590 31.92 26.63 -50.19
C ALA A 590 32.48 25.52 -51.10
N GLU A 591 33.67 25.08 -50.73
CA GLU A 591 34.41 23.94 -51.25
C GLU A 591 33.69 22.64 -50.85
N VAL A 592 33.15 21.90 -51.82
CA VAL A 592 32.62 20.55 -51.61
C VAL A 592 33.80 19.57 -51.71
N ARG A 593 34.23 19.05 -50.54
CA ARG A 593 35.21 17.96 -50.45
C ARG A 593 34.50 16.64 -50.21
N THR A 594 34.46 15.81 -51.24
CA THR A 594 34.04 14.40 -51.19
C THR A 594 35.12 13.53 -50.54
N ILE A 595 34.73 12.62 -49.64
CA ILE A 595 35.58 11.53 -49.13
C ILE A 595 34.91 10.20 -49.49
N PRO A 596 35.61 9.25 -50.15
CA PRO A 596 35.04 7.97 -50.56
C PRO A 596 35.12 6.91 -49.44
N ARG A 597 34.08 6.08 -49.35
CA ARG A 597 34.03 4.89 -48.48
C ARG A 597 34.62 3.70 -49.24
N SER A 598 35.75 3.17 -48.77
CA SER A 598 36.39 1.96 -49.32
C SER A 598 35.96 0.67 -48.60
N SER A 599 35.40 -0.24 -49.40
CA SER A 599 35.41 -1.71 -49.38
C SER A 599 36.06 -2.51 -48.23
N ARG A 600 35.40 -3.60 -47.80
CA ARG A 600 35.64 -5.03 -48.16
C ARG A 600 34.69 -5.93 -47.34
N ARG A 601 33.83 -6.75 -47.99
CA ARG A 601 34.03 -8.19 -48.34
C ARG A 601 34.39 -9.05 -47.12
N GLY A 602 33.71 -10.14 -46.77
CA GLY A 602 32.57 -10.86 -47.35
C GLY A 602 32.36 -12.24 -46.67
N ALA A 603 31.29 -12.91 -47.08
CA ALA A 603 30.99 -14.36 -47.02
C ALA A 603 30.74 -15.03 -45.64
N THR A 604 29.54 -15.55 -45.31
CA THR A 604 28.89 -16.85 -45.68
C THR A 604 29.74 -18.08 -45.28
N THR A 605 29.28 -19.17 -44.65
CA THR A 605 27.99 -19.91 -44.63
C THR A 605 28.13 -21.14 -43.70
N SER A 606 27.00 -21.68 -43.18
CA SER A 606 26.74 -23.10 -42.80
C SER A 606 27.55 -23.69 -41.61
N GLY A 607 27.08 -24.60 -40.76
CA GLY A 607 25.91 -25.46 -40.72
C GLY A 607 25.90 -26.26 -39.40
N ALA A 608 24.84 -27.06 -39.22
CA ALA A 608 24.40 -27.79 -38.03
C ALA A 608 25.43 -28.61 -37.23
N HIS A 609 25.17 -28.82 -35.93
CA HIS A 609 25.07 -30.14 -35.28
C HIS A 609 24.65 -30.04 -33.79
N LEU A 610 23.53 -30.68 -33.44
CA LEU A 610 23.24 -31.29 -32.12
C LEU A 610 23.79 -32.73 -32.16
N PRO A 611 24.21 -33.40 -31.05
CA PRO A 611 23.31 -33.88 -29.98
C PRO A 611 23.94 -33.94 -28.54
N ALA A 612 23.18 -33.75 -27.45
CA ALA A 612 22.56 -34.73 -26.53
C ALA A 612 23.40 -35.24 -25.31
N PHE A 613 22.64 -35.54 -24.24
CA PHE A 613 22.91 -36.37 -23.05
C PHE A 613 23.69 -35.83 -21.82
N ALA A 614 22.87 -35.53 -20.80
CA ALA A 614 22.97 -35.62 -19.32
C ALA A 614 23.90 -36.71 -18.69
N PRO A 615 23.88 -36.95 -17.36
CA PRO A 615 24.07 -36.13 -16.15
C PRO A 615 25.10 -36.80 -15.18
N ASN A 616 25.04 -36.49 -13.87
CA ASN A 616 25.72 -37.08 -12.70
C ASN A 616 27.09 -36.49 -12.34
N SER A 617 27.55 -36.38 -11.09
CA SER A 617 27.00 -36.41 -9.73
C SER A 617 28.24 -36.46 -8.81
N ARG A 618 28.13 -35.94 -7.57
CA ARG A 618 29.00 -36.27 -6.40
C ARG A 618 30.41 -35.65 -6.37
N TRP A 619 31.04 -35.30 -5.25
CA TRP A 619 30.76 -35.34 -3.80
C TRP A 619 31.89 -34.55 -3.08
N TRP A 620 31.57 -33.93 -1.92
CA TRP A 620 32.43 -33.68 -0.73
C TRP A 620 33.59 -32.69 -0.85
N ALA A 621 34.08 -32.01 0.19
CA ALA A 621 33.75 -31.64 1.57
C ALA A 621 34.87 -30.61 1.91
N GLU A 622 34.79 -29.63 2.80
CA GLU A 622 34.77 -29.69 4.26
C GLU A 622 35.46 -28.38 4.71
N ALA A 623 35.04 -27.78 5.82
CA ALA A 623 35.91 -27.21 6.87
C ALA A 623 35.14 -26.15 7.70
N GLN A 624 34.61 -26.60 8.83
CA GLN A 624 34.41 -25.77 10.01
C GLN A 624 35.76 -25.55 10.71
N ALA A 625 35.99 -24.34 11.23
CA ALA A 625 36.72 -24.10 12.47
C ALA A 625 36.55 -22.64 12.94
N ARG A 626 35.57 -22.40 13.82
CA ARG A 626 35.65 -21.69 15.13
C ARG A 626 34.30 -21.13 15.56
#